data_AF-A0A7K8T6K8-F1
#
_entry.id   AF-A0A7K8T6K8-F1
#
_cell.length_a   1.000
_cell.length_b   1.000
_cell.length_c   1.000
_cell.angle_alpha   90.00
_cell.angle_beta   90.00
_cell.angle_gamma   90.00
#
_symmetry.space_group_name_H-M   'P 1'
#
loop_
_entity.id
_entity.type
_entity.pdbx_description
1 polymer ?
#
loop_
_entity_poly.entity_id
_entity_poly.type
_entity_poly.pdbx_seq_one_letter_code
_entity_poly.pdbx_strand_id
1 'polypeptide(L)'
;KGMATSEKATITLDAMKMLDLCQLKPDSVETERIINVLDETIAKLELSSLIPRIIDSLDRFAGILGPKITHNLIEHQKLSNEMEHLLASCGKGDTAGAEEQWGCLCLLEQCLKCSVRNVLRLLLANPLLCQALKHEAWGSQSPADVFIKAFWEFRNFMVERLLTSPVKEEEKTQFMEDISLQIKKNTEAITALQAELAAAIQTREEEIHKKDNEIKDLKTSIQDLTEDCKDAIQQIKQEGEKQQEEELQASQARCARLQQDIQQLEAQLSTLVLEHRATELALRKRMCRAETEIGNWIEKYDTDMEEKE
;
A
#
# COMPACT_ATOMS: atom_id res chain seq x y z
N LYS A 1 1.08 -15.44 -30.90
CA LYS A 1 1.52 -14.82 -29.61
C LYS A 1 2.04 -15.84 -28.57
N GLY A 2 2.24 -17.13 -28.91
CA GLY A 2 2.62 -18.18 -27.95
C GLY A 2 4.09 -18.66 -27.98
N MET A 3 4.94 -18.18 -28.90
CA MET A 3 6.35 -18.61 -28.95
C MET A 3 7.24 -17.87 -27.93
N ALA A 4 7.01 -16.58 -27.70
CA ALA A 4 7.83 -15.78 -26.78
C ALA A 4 7.75 -16.23 -25.31
N THR A 5 6.65 -16.85 -24.90
CA THR A 5 6.46 -17.39 -23.55
C THR A 5 7.15 -18.74 -23.35
N SER A 6 7.26 -19.56 -24.41
CA SER A 6 7.96 -20.85 -24.35
C SER A 6 9.46 -20.65 -24.25
N GLU A 7 10.00 -19.74 -25.07
CA GLU A 7 11.44 -19.45 -25.12
C GLU A 7 11.94 -18.83 -23.80
N LYS A 8 11.15 -17.91 -23.22
CA LYS A 8 11.45 -17.30 -21.91
C LYS A 8 11.42 -18.32 -20.77
N ALA A 9 10.52 -19.31 -20.84
CA ALA A 9 10.42 -20.39 -19.85
C ALA A 9 11.59 -21.40 -19.96
N THR A 10 12.02 -21.71 -21.18
CA THR A 10 13.17 -22.60 -21.43
C THR A 10 14.49 -21.96 -20.98
N ILE A 11 14.67 -20.65 -21.22
CA ILE A 11 15.85 -19.89 -20.74
C ILE A 11 15.89 -19.83 -19.20
N THR A 12 14.74 -19.66 -18.53
CA THR A 12 14.70 -19.68 -17.05
C THR A 12 15.03 -21.05 -16.45
N LEU A 13 14.67 -22.15 -17.12
CA LEU A 13 14.92 -23.50 -16.60
C LEU A 13 16.40 -23.87 -16.70
N ASP A 14 17.07 -23.48 -17.79
CA ASP A 14 18.50 -23.72 -17.99
C ASP A 14 19.36 -22.81 -17.09
N ALA A 15 18.92 -21.56 -16.90
CA ALA A 15 19.55 -20.64 -15.97
C ALA A 15 19.39 -21.06 -14.49
N MET A 16 18.27 -21.71 -14.12
CA MET A 16 18.10 -22.30 -12.78
C MET A 16 19.05 -23.49 -12.55
N LYS A 17 19.34 -24.27 -13.59
CA LYS A 17 20.32 -25.37 -13.53
C LYS A 17 21.76 -24.86 -13.42
N MET A 18 22.09 -23.72 -14.02
CA MET A 18 23.40 -23.07 -13.83
C MET A 18 23.67 -22.67 -12.38
N LEU A 19 22.63 -22.42 -11.57
CA LEU A 19 22.78 -22.04 -10.17
C LEU A 19 23.00 -23.23 -9.23
N ASP A 20 22.64 -24.44 -9.66
CA ASP A 20 22.70 -25.65 -8.83
C ASP A 20 23.88 -26.56 -9.24
N LEU A 21 25.08 -26.12 -8.86
CA LEU A 21 26.33 -26.85 -9.09
C LEU A 21 26.44 -28.17 -8.31
N CYS A 22 25.62 -28.36 -7.27
CA CYS A 22 25.62 -29.54 -6.40
C CYS A 22 25.18 -30.84 -7.11
N GLN A 23 24.65 -30.76 -8.33
CA GLN A 23 24.19 -31.93 -9.10
C GLN A 23 25.17 -32.43 -10.17
N LEU A 24 26.30 -31.75 -10.38
CA LEU A 24 27.28 -32.17 -11.38
C LEU A 24 28.14 -33.33 -10.85
N LYS A 25 28.17 -34.43 -11.60
CA LYS A 25 29.11 -35.53 -11.35
C LYS A 25 30.51 -35.11 -11.82
N PRO A 26 31.57 -35.68 -11.22
CA PRO A 26 32.92 -35.46 -11.73
C PRO A 26 33.02 -35.99 -13.16
N ASP A 27 33.11 -35.08 -14.12
CA ASP A 27 33.19 -35.42 -15.56
C ASP A 27 34.58 -35.93 -15.96
N SER A 28 35.58 -35.86 -15.06
CA SER A 28 36.96 -36.30 -15.30
C SER A 28 37.47 -37.30 -14.27
N VAL A 29 38.29 -38.24 -14.74
CA VAL A 29 38.96 -39.27 -13.91
C VAL A 29 39.93 -38.60 -12.92
N GLU A 30 40.53 -37.48 -13.31
CA GLU A 30 41.40 -36.66 -12.47
C GLU A 30 40.62 -36.04 -11.30
N THR A 31 39.42 -35.52 -11.53
CA THR A 31 38.54 -34.99 -10.48
C THR A 31 38.17 -36.08 -9.48
N GLU A 32 37.78 -37.27 -9.96
CA GLU A 32 37.48 -38.41 -9.09
C GLU A 32 38.68 -38.82 -8.24
N ARG A 33 39.89 -38.84 -8.82
CA ARG A 33 41.12 -39.15 -8.08
C ARG A 33 41.39 -38.14 -6.97
N ILE A 34 41.25 -36.84 -7.25
CA ILE A 34 41.46 -35.79 -6.25
C ILE A 34 40.45 -35.93 -5.11
N ILE A 35 39.17 -36.13 -5.41
CA ILE A 35 38.12 -36.31 -4.41
C ILE A 35 38.41 -37.54 -3.55
N ASN A 36 38.76 -38.67 -4.16
CA ASN A 36 39.07 -39.91 -3.45
C ASN A 36 40.29 -39.75 -2.51
N VAL A 37 41.32 -39.00 -2.92
CA VAL A 37 42.47 -38.71 -2.04
C VAL A 37 42.04 -37.86 -0.84
N LEU A 38 41.15 -36.89 -1.02
CA LEU A 38 40.60 -36.08 0.07
C LEU A 38 39.77 -36.94 1.02
N ASP A 39 38.89 -37.78 0.50
CA ASP A 39 38.04 -38.68 1.29
C ASP A 39 38.88 -39.71 2.07
N GLU A 40 39.93 -40.28 1.45
CA GLU A 40 40.88 -41.19 2.12
C GLU A 40 41.68 -40.47 3.21
N THR A 41 42.06 -39.20 2.97
CA THR A 41 42.79 -38.39 3.95
C THR A 41 41.92 -38.08 5.17
N ILE A 42 40.65 -37.72 4.94
CA ILE A 42 39.65 -37.52 6.01
C ILE A 42 39.51 -38.81 6.83
N ALA A 43 39.32 -39.95 6.17
CA ALA A 43 39.14 -41.23 6.86
C ALA A 43 40.36 -41.60 7.74
N LYS A 44 41.58 -41.35 7.25
CA LYS A 44 42.82 -41.57 8.01
C LYS A 44 42.97 -40.58 9.16
N LEU A 45 42.59 -39.32 8.96
CA LEU A 45 42.63 -38.28 9.97
C LEU A 45 41.66 -38.60 11.11
N GLU A 46 40.41 -38.96 10.78
CA GLU A 46 39.41 -39.45 11.73
C GLU A 46 39.92 -40.66 12.52
N LEU A 47 40.54 -41.64 11.86
CA LEU A 47 41.05 -42.81 12.55
C LEU A 47 42.24 -42.48 13.46
N SER A 48 43.12 -41.58 13.02
CA SER A 48 44.28 -41.15 13.80
C SER A 48 43.90 -40.34 15.03
N SER A 49 42.82 -39.54 14.96
CA SER A 49 42.32 -38.76 16.10
C SER A 49 41.70 -39.62 17.20
N LEU A 50 41.33 -40.87 16.90
CA LEU A 50 40.86 -41.83 17.89
C LEU A 50 41.99 -42.44 18.71
N ILE A 51 43.24 -42.45 18.22
CA ILE A 51 44.37 -43.14 18.87
C ILE A 51 44.59 -42.66 20.31
N PRO A 52 44.65 -41.35 20.62
CA PRO A 52 44.80 -40.89 22.00
C PRO A 52 43.66 -41.38 22.91
N ARG A 53 42.41 -41.31 22.44
CA ARG A 53 41.22 -41.73 23.21
C ARG A 53 41.22 -43.23 23.52
N ILE A 54 41.66 -44.02 22.54
CA ILE A 54 41.78 -45.47 22.68
C ILE A 54 42.86 -45.79 23.71
N ILE A 55 43.97 -45.05 23.72
CA ILE A 55 45.04 -45.19 24.70
C ILE A 55 44.58 -44.83 26.11
N ASP A 56 43.84 -43.72 26.27
CA ASP A 56 43.31 -43.27 27.56
C ASP A 56 42.36 -44.28 28.23
N SER A 57 41.75 -45.16 27.43
CA SER A 57 40.82 -46.18 27.90
C SER A 57 41.12 -47.56 27.33
N LEU A 58 42.42 -47.90 27.25
CA LEU A 58 42.91 -49.11 26.62
C LEU A 58 42.29 -50.39 27.20
N ASP A 59 42.02 -50.41 28.51
CA ASP A 59 41.39 -51.55 29.19
C ASP A 59 40.00 -51.89 28.64
N ARG A 60 39.24 -50.88 28.18
CA ARG A 60 37.92 -51.08 27.56
C ARG A 60 38.03 -51.64 26.15
N PHE A 61 39.07 -51.23 25.41
CA PHE A 61 39.26 -51.59 24.01
C PHE A 61 40.14 -52.82 23.79
N ALA A 62 40.91 -53.27 24.79
CA ALA A 62 41.90 -54.33 24.66
C ALA A 62 41.31 -55.66 24.11
N GLY A 63 40.07 -55.99 24.49
CA GLY A 63 39.36 -57.17 24.00
C GLY A 63 38.96 -57.08 22.53
N ILE A 64 38.64 -55.88 22.05
CA ILE A 64 38.21 -55.61 20.67
C ILE A 64 39.41 -55.46 19.73
N LEU A 65 40.50 -54.83 20.22
CA LEU A 65 41.73 -54.57 19.46
C LEU A 65 42.62 -55.82 19.32
N GLY A 66 42.55 -56.74 20.27
CA GLY A 66 43.40 -57.93 20.32
C GLY A 66 44.87 -57.62 20.69
N PRO A 67 45.65 -58.65 21.04
CA PRO A 67 46.95 -58.47 21.71
C PRO A 67 47.99 -57.74 20.85
N LYS A 68 47.94 -57.92 19.52
CA LYS A 68 48.89 -57.28 18.59
C LYS A 68 48.69 -55.76 18.52
N ILE A 69 47.44 -55.30 18.40
CA ILE A 69 47.14 -53.87 18.28
C ILE A 69 47.31 -53.19 19.64
N THR A 70 46.82 -53.81 20.71
CA THR A 70 47.01 -53.36 22.09
C THR A 70 48.49 -53.18 22.42
N HIS A 71 49.36 -54.13 22.05
CA HIS A 71 50.80 -53.99 22.25
C HIS A 71 51.39 -52.79 21.49
N ASN A 72 51.03 -52.58 20.21
CA ASN A 72 51.52 -51.44 19.44
C ASN A 72 51.04 -50.09 20.02
N LEU A 73 49.83 -50.04 20.60
CA LEU A 73 49.32 -48.85 21.27
C LEU A 73 50.06 -48.56 22.59
N ILE A 74 50.42 -49.59 23.35
CA ILE A 74 51.25 -49.46 24.56
C ILE A 74 52.63 -48.90 24.21
N GLU A 75 53.27 -49.44 23.16
CA GLU A 75 54.56 -48.92 22.69
C GLU A 75 54.43 -47.48 22.17
N HIS A 76 53.33 -47.15 21.48
CA HIS A 76 53.06 -45.78 21.07
C HIS A 76 52.92 -44.83 22.27
N GLN A 77 52.21 -45.25 23.32
CA GLN A 77 52.02 -44.47 24.54
C GLN A 77 53.35 -44.22 25.25
N LYS A 78 54.23 -45.23 25.34
CA LYS A 78 55.58 -45.06 25.90
C LYS A 78 56.38 -44.00 25.15
N LEU A 79 56.40 -44.07 23.81
CA LEU A 79 57.07 -43.09 22.96
C LEU A 79 56.47 -41.68 23.14
N SER A 80 55.15 -41.58 23.31
CA SER A 80 54.46 -40.30 23.54
C SER A 80 54.87 -39.69 24.87
N ASN A 81 54.89 -40.49 25.95
CA ASN A 81 55.29 -40.04 27.28
C ASN A 81 56.77 -39.61 27.31
N GLU A 82 57.65 -40.33 26.60
CA GLU A 82 59.06 -39.97 26.47
C GLU A 82 59.23 -38.62 25.75
N MET A 83 58.41 -38.36 24.73
CA MET A 83 58.42 -37.10 23.98
C MET A 83 57.93 -35.94 24.86
N GLU A 84 56.83 -36.13 25.58
CA GLU A 84 56.31 -35.15 26.53
C GLU A 84 57.33 -34.82 27.63
N HIS A 85 58.03 -35.83 28.17
CA HIS A 85 59.06 -35.64 29.18
C HIS A 85 60.27 -34.85 28.65
N LEU A 86 60.72 -35.13 27.42
CA LEU A 86 61.80 -34.38 26.76
C LEU A 86 61.40 -32.94 26.43
N LEU A 87 60.14 -32.70 26.03
CA LEU A 87 59.62 -31.35 25.80
C LEU A 87 59.50 -30.56 27.11
N ALA A 88 59.09 -31.20 28.20
CA ALA A 88 59.00 -30.59 29.52
C ALA A 88 60.39 -30.25 30.11
N SER A 89 61.42 -31.06 29.82
CA SER A 89 62.79 -30.80 30.27
C SER A 89 63.51 -29.71 29.44
N CYS A 90 63.14 -29.53 28.16
CA CYS A 90 63.70 -28.54 27.25
C CYS A 90 63.42 -27.07 27.64
N GLY A 91 62.41 -26.81 28.49
CA GLY A 91 62.08 -25.45 28.94
C GLY A 91 63.07 -24.83 29.95
N LYS A 92 64.07 -25.58 30.40
CA LYS A 92 65.06 -25.14 31.41
C LYS A 92 66.44 -24.88 30.79
N GLY A 93 66.57 -23.76 30.07
CA GLY A 93 67.75 -22.88 30.11
C GLY A 93 69.16 -23.34 29.67
N ASP A 94 69.40 -24.57 29.19
CA ASP A 94 70.75 -24.99 28.78
C ASP A 94 70.95 -24.90 27.25
N THR A 95 71.73 -23.92 26.80
CA THR A 95 71.99 -23.63 25.37
C THR A 95 73.03 -24.55 24.71
N ALA A 96 73.86 -25.25 25.48
CA ALA A 96 74.91 -26.13 24.96
C ALA A 96 74.43 -27.56 24.65
N GLY A 97 73.31 -28.00 25.23
CA GLY A 97 72.70 -29.31 24.98
C GLY A 97 71.63 -29.31 23.87
N ALA A 98 71.34 -28.15 23.28
CA ALA A 98 70.21 -27.96 22.39
C ALA A 98 70.34 -28.73 21.06
N GLU A 99 71.55 -28.90 20.50
CA GLU A 99 71.74 -29.62 19.24
C GLU A 99 71.56 -31.15 19.39
N GLU A 100 72.12 -31.74 20.45
CA GLU A 100 71.97 -33.18 20.75
C GLU A 100 70.51 -33.49 21.15
N GLN A 101 69.89 -32.62 21.92
CA GLN A 101 68.48 -32.73 22.31
C GLN A 101 67.53 -32.57 21.11
N TRP A 102 67.85 -31.70 20.16
CA TRP A 102 67.11 -31.56 18.90
C TRP A 102 67.22 -32.83 18.03
N GLY A 103 68.41 -33.43 17.94
CA GLY A 103 68.60 -34.72 17.27
C GLY A 103 67.76 -35.85 17.87
N CYS A 104 67.71 -35.93 19.20
CA CYS A 104 66.86 -36.87 19.93
C CYS A 104 65.35 -36.62 19.69
N LEU A 105 64.92 -35.35 19.67
CA LEU A 105 63.53 -34.99 19.37
C LEU A 105 63.15 -35.39 17.92
N CYS A 106 64.02 -35.16 16.94
CA CYS A 106 63.77 -35.58 15.55
C CYS A 106 63.68 -37.11 15.42
N LEU A 107 64.52 -37.87 16.12
CA LEU A 107 64.47 -39.32 16.14
C LEU A 107 63.17 -39.82 16.78
N LEU A 108 62.77 -39.23 17.91
CA LEU A 108 61.55 -39.61 18.62
C LEU A 108 60.29 -39.24 17.83
N GLU A 109 60.26 -38.09 17.16
CA GLU A 109 59.22 -37.70 16.21
C GLU A 109 59.09 -38.74 15.08
N GLN A 110 60.22 -39.21 14.53
CA GLN A 110 60.21 -40.24 13.50
C GLN A 110 59.71 -41.59 14.03
N CYS A 111 60.09 -41.97 15.25
CA CYS A 111 59.58 -43.16 15.93
C CYS A 111 58.06 -43.07 16.16
N LEU A 112 57.56 -41.91 16.60
CA LEU A 112 56.13 -41.65 16.76
C LEU A 112 55.38 -41.74 15.42
N LYS A 113 55.90 -41.13 14.36
CA LYS A 113 55.34 -41.25 13.00
C LYS A 113 55.26 -42.70 12.55
N CYS A 114 56.33 -43.47 12.75
CA CYS A 114 56.37 -44.90 12.41
C CYS A 114 55.36 -45.70 13.24
N SER A 115 55.26 -45.41 14.54
CA SER A 115 54.32 -46.05 15.46
C SER A 115 52.87 -45.80 15.05
N VAL A 116 52.49 -44.53 14.81
CA VAL A 116 51.15 -44.16 14.32
C VAL A 116 50.85 -44.85 12.99
N ARG A 117 51.79 -44.86 12.04
CA ARG A 117 51.61 -45.57 10.76
C ARG A 117 51.41 -47.07 10.94
N ASN A 118 52.12 -47.70 11.87
CA ASN A 118 51.98 -49.12 12.14
C ASN A 118 50.63 -49.44 12.77
N VAL A 119 50.21 -48.65 13.77
CA VAL A 119 48.87 -48.75 14.38
C VAL A 119 47.78 -48.58 13.32
N LEU A 120 47.85 -47.53 12.51
CA LEU A 120 46.87 -47.27 11.44
C LEU A 120 46.82 -48.40 10.41
N ARG A 121 47.95 -48.97 10.00
CA ARG A 121 47.97 -50.14 9.08
C ARG A 121 47.26 -51.35 9.70
N LEU A 122 47.47 -51.61 10.98
CA LEU A 122 46.83 -52.72 11.68
C LEU A 122 45.32 -52.50 11.83
N LEU A 123 44.90 -51.27 12.10
CA LEU A 123 43.48 -50.90 12.18
C LEU A 123 42.82 -51.01 10.79
N LEU A 124 43.42 -50.44 9.75
CA LEU A 124 42.89 -50.47 8.39
C LEU A 124 42.85 -51.88 7.77
N ALA A 125 43.70 -52.80 8.24
CA ALA A 125 43.63 -54.21 7.85
C ALA A 125 42.33 -54.90 8.32
N ASN A 126 41.59 -54.30 9.26
CA ASN A 126 40.29 -54.78 9.73
C ASN A 126 39.23 -53.65 9.70
N PRO A 127 38.48 -53.50 8.59
CA PRO A 127 37.47 -52.46 8.45
C PRO A 127 36.34 -52.52 9.49
N LEU A 128 35.95 -53.71 9.94
CA LEU A 128 34.90 -53.90 10.95
C LEU A 128 35.34 -53.38 12.32
N LEU A 129 36.62 -53.59 12.66
CA LEU A 129 37.23 -53.03 13.86
C LEU A 129 37.21 -51.49 13.83
N CYS A 130 37.57 -50.89 12.69
CA CYS A 130 37.52 -49.43 12.54
C CYS A 130 36.11 -48.87 12.75
N GLN A 131 35.09 -49.55 12.23
CA GLN A 131 33.70 -49.12 12.39
C GLN A 131 33.23 -49.25 13.85
N ALA A 132 33.58 -50.34 14.53
CA ALA A 132 33.27 -50.53 15.94
C ALA A 132 33.93 -49.46 16.82
N LEU A 133 35.21 -49.15 16.56
CA LEU A 133 35.95 -48.09 17.26
C LEU A 133 35.35 -46.71 17.03
N LYS A 134 34.90 -46.39 15.81
CA LYS A 134 34.23 -45.12 15.51
C LYS A 134 32.94 -44.96 16.32
N HIS A 135 32.11 -46.01 16.43
CA HIS A 135 30.88 -45.95 17.20
C HIS A 135 31.11 -45.85 18.72
N GLU A 136 32.13 -46.53 19.24
CA GLU A 136 32.39 -46.60 20.68
C GLU A 136 33.21 -45.39 21.21
N ALA A 137 33.98 -44.73 20.34
CA ALA A 137 34.76 -43.53 20.68
C ALA A 137 34.05 -42.20 20.36
N TRP A 138 32.83 -42.25 19.80
CA TRP A 138 31.96 -41.09 19.60
C TRP A 138 31.35 -40.63 20.93
N GLY A 139 31.77 -39.48 21.44
CA GLY A 139 31.19 -38.91 22.67
C GLY A 139 31.89 -37.69 23.27
N SER A 140 33.15 -37.43 22.90
CA SER A 140 33.88 -36.23 23.34
C SER A 140 34.42 -35.46 22.15
N GLN A 141 34.40 -34.12 22.18
CA GLN A 141 34.98 -33.29 21.14
C GLN A 141 36.50 -33.22 21.36
N SER A 142 37.30 -33.75 20.43
CA SER A 142 38.75 -33.58 20.47
C SER A 142 39.16 -32.30 19.75
N PRO A 143 40.30 -31.68 20.11
CA PRO A 143 40.88 -30.59 19.34
C PRO A 143 41.07 -30.93 17.85
N ALA A 144 41.26 -32.21 17.51
CA ALA A 144 41.38 -32.68 16.13
C ALA A 144 40.04 -32.64 15.36
N ASP A 145 38.89 -32.60 16.03
CA ASP A 145 37.57 -32.58 15.38
C ASP A 145 37.34 -31.26 14.64
N VAL A 146 37.92 -30.15 15.14
CA VAL A 146 37.91 -28.85 14.45
C VAL A 146 38.68 -28.94 13.13
N PHE A 147 39.84 -29.60 13.16
CA PHE A 147 40.66 -29.80 11.95
C PHE A 147 39.98 -30.75 10.95
N ILE A 148 39.36 -31.85 11.42
CA ILE A 148 38.58 -32.77 10.60
C ILE A 148 37.41 -32.03 9.92
N LYS A 149 36.69 -31.19 10.68
CA LYS A 149 35.58 -30.39 10.13
C LYS A 149 36.07 -29.40 9.07
N ALA A 150 37.15 -28.67 9.34
CA ALA A 150 37.75 -27.76 8.37
C ALA A 150 38.20 -28.50 7.09
N PHE A 151 38.67 -29.74 7.23
CA PHE A 151 39.06 -30.56 6.08
C PHE A 151 37.84 -31.07 5.28
N TRP A 152 36.72 -31.36 5.94
CA TRP A 152 35.43 -31.62 5.26
C TRP A 152 34.94 -30.40 4.47
N GLU A 153 35.03 -29.20 5.06
CA GLU A 153 34.69 -27.94 4.38
C GLU A 153 35.61 -27.70 3.17
N PHE A 154 36.93 -27.91 3.33
CA PHE A 154 37.89 -27.84 2.24
C PHE A 154 37.58 -28.85 1.13
N ARG A 155 37.22 -30.08 1.47
CA ARG A 155 36.82 -31.11 0.51
C ARG A 155 35.59 -30.68 -0.29
N ASN A 156 34.57 -30.12 0.36
CA ASN A 156 33.38 -29.62 -0.32
C ASN A 156 33.71 -28.44 -1.25
N PHE A 157 34.52 -27.49 -0.78
CA PHE A 157 35.01 -26.40 -1.61
C PHE A 157 35.79 -26.88 -2.84
N MET A 158 36.68 -27.87 -2.67
CA MET A 158 37.43 -28.45 -3.79
C MET A 158 36.51 -29.15 -4.79
N VAL A 159 35.48 -29.85 -4.32
CA VAL A 159 34.46 -30.47 -5.18
C VAL A 159 33.74 -29.40 -5.99
N GLU A 160 33.27 -28.33 -5.35
CA GLU A 160 32.63 -27.21 -6.05
C GLU A 160 33.57 -26.61 -7.11
N ARG A 161 34.83 -26.36 -6.76
CA ARG A 161 35.82 -25.82 -7.71
C ARG A 161 36.14 -26.75 -8.88
N LEU A 162 36.24 -28.05 -8.63
CA LEU A 162 36.58 -29.04 -9.68
C LEU A 162 35.40 -29.34 -10.60
N LEU A 163 34.17 -29.13 -10.14
CA LEU A 163 32.93 -29.27 -10.92
C LEU A 163 32.54 -27.98 -11.66
N THR A 164 33.12 -26.84 -11.26
CA THR A 164 32.88 -25.54 -11.90
C THR A 164 33.93 -25.30 -12.99
N SER A 165 33.48 -25.18 -14.24
CA SER A 165 34.32 -24.71 -15.34
C SER A 165 34.46 -23.18 -15.28
N PRO A 166 35.63 -22.60 -15.61
CA PRO A 166 35.81 -21.14 -15.67
C PRO A 166 34.74 -20.44 -16.53
N VAL A 167 34.33 -21.07 -17.64
CA VAL A 167 33.29 -20.56 -18.53
C VAL A 167 31.93 -20.53 -17.83
N LYS A 168 31.58 -21.57 -17.08
CA LYS A 168 30.31 -21.64 -16.32
C LYS A 168 30.27 -20.59 -15.20
N GLU A 169 31.41 -20.30 -14.58
CA GLU A 169 31.53 -19.26 -13.56
C GLU A 169 31.30 -17.87 -14.17
N GLU A 170 31.93 -17.59 -15.32
CA GLU A 170 31.76 -16.33 -16.05
C GLU A 170 30.32 -16.15 -16.56
N GLU A 171 29.71 -17.20 -17.11
CA GLU A 171 28.29 -17.21 -17.51
C GLU A 171 27.36 -16.92 -16.32
N LYS A 172 27.65 -17.49 -15.13
CA LYS A 172 26.88 -17.22 -13.90
C LYS A 172 27.02 -15.77 -13.47
N THR A 173 28.23 -15.20 -13.53
CA THR A 173 28.43 -13.79 -13.22
C THR A 173 27.68 -12.88 -14.18
N GLN A 174 27.77 -13.14 -15.49
CA GLN A 174 27.06 -12.36 -16.51
C GLN A 174 25.54 -12.43 -16.31
N PHE A 175 25.01 -13.63 -16.02
CA PHE A 175 23.58 -13.81 -15.76
C PHE A 175 23.11 -13.04 -14.52
N MET A 176 23.88 -13.04 -13.44
CA MET A 176 23.55 -12.25 -12.23
C MET A 176 23.59 -10.74 -12.51
N GLU A 177 24.52 -10.27 -13.33
CA GLU A 177 24.61 -8.87 -13.74
C GLU A 177 23.39 -8.46 -14.59
N ASP A 178 22.99 -9.30 -15.55
CA ASP A 178 21.82 -9.08 -16.40
C ASP A 178 20.53 -9.02 -15.58
N ILE A 179 20.36 -9.93 -14.61
CA ILE A 179 19.24 -9.87 -13.65
C ILE A 179 19.28 -8.58 -12.86
N SER A 180 20.44 -8.19 -12.35
CA SER A 180 20.59 -6.97 -11.53
C SER A 180 20.24 -5.72 -12.33
N LEU A 181 20.68 -5.67 -13.59
CA LEU A 181 20.33 -4.59 -14.51
C LEU A 181 18.82 -4.56 -14.80
N GLN A 182 18.20 -5.73 -15.01
CA GLN A 182 16.76 -5.82 -15.25
C GLN A 182 15.95 -5.41 -14.02
N ILE A 183 16.38 -5.81 -12.83
CA ILE A 183 15.77 -5.40 -11.56
C ILE A 183 15.85 -3.87 -11.45
N LYS A 184 17.03 -3.28 -11.68
CA LYS A 184 17.20 -1.82 -11.62
C LYS A 184 16.25 -1.09 -12.58
N LYS A 185 16.18 -1.51 -13.85
CA LYS A 185 15.27 -0.94 -14.85
C LYS A 185 13.80 -1.08 -14.44
N ASN A 186 13.41 -2.23 -13.92
CA ASN A 186 12.05 -2.46 -13.45
C ASN A 186 11.73 -1.57 -12.24
N THR A 187 12.66 -1.42 -11.30
CA THR A 187 12.49 -0.54 -10.13
C THR A 187 12.33 0.91 -10.57
N GLU A 188 13.16 1.41 -11.49
CA GLU A 188 13.05 2.77 -12.05
C GLU A 188 11.70 2.99 -12.76
N ALA A 189 11.21 2.00 -13.53
CA ALA A 189 9.91 2.08 -14.18
C ALA A 189 8.75 2.10 -13.17
N ILE A 190 8.83 1.28 -12.11
CA ILE A 190 7.82 1.25 -11.04
C ILE A 190 7.79 2.58 -10.31
N THR A 191 8.93 3.16 -9.94
CA THR A 191 8.96 4.44 -9.23
C THR A 191 8.45 5.58 -10.09
N ALA A 192 8.77 5.60 -11.39
CA ALA A 192 8.23 6.58 -12.33
C ALA A 192 6.70 6.49 -12.45
N LEU A 193 6.15 5.27 -12.62
CA LEU A 193 4.70 5.06 -12.71
C LEU A 193 3.98 5.40 -11.40
N GLN A 194 4.59 5.12 -10.24
CA GLN A 194 4.04 5.51 -8.95
C GLN A 194 3.98 7.04 -8.80
N ALA A 195 5.01 7.76 -9.26
CA ALA A 195 5.02 9.21 -9.24
C ALA A 195 3.96 9.82 -10.17
N GLU A 196 3.80 9.27 -11.38
CA GLU A 196 2.77 9.69 -12.33
C GLU A 196 1.36 9.45 -11.77
N LEU A 197 1.13 8.29 -11.15
CA LEU A 197 -0.14 7.99 -10.50
C LEU A 197 -0.44 8.97 -9.34
N ALA A 198 0.55 9.27 -8.51
CA ALA A 198 0.39 10.22 -7.41
C ALA A 198 0.05 11.63 -7.93
N ALA A 199 0.74 12.08 -8.98
CA ALA A 199 0.45 13.37 -9.61
C ALA A 199 -0.96 13.41 -10.20
N ALA A 200 -1.39 12.35 -10.90
CA ALA A 200 -2.74 12.26 -11.46
C ALA A 200 -3.84 12.26 -10.39
N ILE A 201 -3.61 11.57 -9.26
CA ILE A 201 -4.52 11.61 -8.10
C ILE A 201 -4.62 13.02 -7.55
N GLN A 202 -3.49 13.70 -7.34
CA GLN A 202 -3.47 15.06 -6.80
C GLN A 202 -4.22 16.04 -7.72
N THR A 203 -3.95 16.02 -9.03
CA THR A 203 -4.67 16.88 -9.98
C THR A 203 -6.17 16.63 -9.95
N ARG A 204 -6.59 15.36 -9.89
CA ARG A 204 -8.02 15.01 -9.79
C ARG A 204 -8.64 15.53 -8.49
N GLU A 205 -7.91 15.46 -7.38
CA GLU A 205 -8.38 15.93 -6.07
C GLU A 205 -8.51 17.46 -6.04
N GLU A 206 -7.56 18.18 -6.66
CA GLU A 206 -7.64 19.63 -6.87
C GLU A 206 -8.86 20.03 -7.73
N GLU A 207 -9.16 19.28 -8.80
CA GLU A 207 -10.36 19.50 -9.61
C GLU A 207 -11.65 19.24 -8.85
N ILE A 208 -11.69 18.18 -8.03
CA ILE A 208 -12.83 17.87 -7.17
C ILE A 208 -13.06 19.01 -6.18
N HIS A 209 -12.01 19.46 -5.50
CA HIS A 209 -12.11 20.58 -4.56
C HIS A 209 -12.60 21.86 -5.23
N LYS A 210 -12.15 22.15 -6.46
CA LYS A 210 -12.66 23.30 -7.23
C LYS A 210 -14.17 23.18 -7.49
N LYS A 211 -14.62 22.02 -7.97
CA LYS A 211 -16.05 21.77 -8.23
C LYS A 211 -16.89 21.79 -6.97
N ASP A 212 -16.39 21.26 -5.85
CA ASP A 212 -17.09 21.30 -4.56
C ASP A 212 -17.28 22.74 -4.07
N ASN A 213 -16.28 23.61 -4.28
CA ASN A 213 -16.42 25.04 -3.99
C ASN A 213 -17.46 25.71 -4.89
N GLU A 214 -17.43 25.45 -6.20
CA GLU A 214 -18.45 25.97 -7.14
C GLU A 214 -19.87 25.50 -6.75
N ILE A 215 -20.03 24.24 -6.36
CA ILE A 215 -21.31 23.71 -5.87
C ILE A 215 -21.77 24.43 -4.60
N LYS A 216 -20.83 24.72 -3.68
CA LYS A 216 -21.14 25.43 -2.44
C LYS A 216 -21.60 26.87 -2.72
N ASP A 217 -20.89 27.59 -3.60
CA ASP A 217 -21.22 28.97 -3.98
C ASP A 217 -22.57 29.06 -4.70
N LEU A 218 -22.87 28.10 -5.59
CA LEU A 218 -24.17 28.01 -6.25
C LEU A 218 -25.29 27.70 -5.25
N LYS A 219 -25.04 26.82 -4.27
CA LYS A 219 -26.03 26.54 -3.21
C LYS A 219 -26.35 27.78 -2.39
N THR A 220 -25.34 28.55 -2.00
CA THR A 220 -25.56 29.81 -1.26
C THR A 220 -26.31 30.81 -2.11
N SER A 221 -25.93 31.00 -3.38
CA SER A 221 -26.63 31.91 -4.28
C SER A 221 -28.10 31.54 -4.51
N ILE A 222 -28.41 30.24 -4.62
CA ILE A 222 -29.80 29.77 -4.73
C ILE A 222 -30.58 30.06 -3.44
N GLN A 223 -29.97 29.86 -2.27
CA GLN A 223 -30.61 30.16 -0.99
C GLN A 223 -30.90 31.66 -0.86
N ASP A 224 -29.93 32.52 -1.17
CA ASP A 224 -30.07 33.96 -1.12
C ASP A 224 -31.17 34.43 -2.08
N LEU A 225 -31.15 33.98 -3.34
CA LEU A 225 -32.18 34.32 -4.33
C LEU A 225 -33.58 33.86 -3.89
N THR A 226 -33.67 32.71 -3.23
CA THR A 226 -34.95 32.20 -2.72
C THR A 226 -35.51 33.08 -1.62
N GLU A 227 -34.67 33.53 -0.70
CA GLU A 227 -35.08 34.45 0.38
C GLU A 227 -35.43 35.83 -0.17
N ASP A 228 -34.61 36.39 -1.07
CA ASP A 228 -34.90 37.66 -1.77
C ASP A 228 -36.24 37.61 -2.51
N CYS A 229 -36.50 36.50 -3.23
CA CYS A 229 -37.77 36.30 -3.94
C CYS A 229 -38.95 36.21 -2.97
N LYS A 230 -38.78 35.53 -1.83
CA LYS A 230 -39.82 35.43 -0.79
C LYS A 230 -40.13 36.80 -0.19
N ASP A 231 -39.10 37.60 0.10
CA ASP A 231 -39.25 38.96 0.61
C ASP A 231 -39.92 39.88 -0.41
N ALA A 232 -39.51 39.80 -1.68
CA ALA A 232 -40.13 40.56 -2.77
C ALA A 232 -41.62 40.21 -2.96
N ILE A 233 -41.97 38.92 -2.93
CA ILE A 233 -43.38 38.48 -3.01
C ILE A 233 -44.18 39.01 -1.83
N GLN A 234 -43.61 38.96 -0.62
CA GLN A 234 -44.27 39.49 0.58
C GLN A 234 -44.50 41.00 0.49
N GLN A 235 -43.51 41.75 -0.01
CA GLN A 235 -43.61 43.19 -0.20
C GLN A 235 -44.67 43.55 -1.26
N ILE A 236 -44.66 42.88 -2.42
CA ILE A 236 -45.66 43.10 -3.49
C ILE A 236 -47.07 42.83 -2.96
N LYS A 237 -47.23 41.77 -2.16
CA LYS A 237 -48.52 41.43 -1.56
C LYS A 237 -49.00 42.54 -0.61
N GLN A 238 -48.14 43.03 0.28
CA GLN A 238 -48.49 44.09 1.23
C GLN A 238 -48.84 45.41 0.52
N GLU A 239 -48.05 45.80 -0.49
CA GLU A 239 -48.33 47.01 -1.26
C GLU A 239 -49.62 46.87 -2.06
N GLY A 240 -49.88 45.68 -2.64
CA GLY A 240 -51.12 45.39 -3.34
C GLY A 240 -52.35 45.45 -2.45
N GLU A 241 -52.28 44.90 -1.23
CA GLU A 241 -53.36 44.98 -0.24
C GLU A 241 -53.65 46.44 0.16
N LYS A 242 -52.59 47.22 0.42
CA LYS A 242 -52.71 48.64 0.76
C LYS A 242 -53.33 49.45 -0.38
N GLN A 243 -52.83 49.26 -1.61
CA GLN A 243 -53.37 49.94 -2.79
C GLN A 243 -54.84 49.60 -3.02
N GLN A 244 -55.21 48.33 -2.85
CA GLN A 244 -56.60 47.87 -2.96
C GLN A 244 -57.51 48.57 -1.93
N GLU A 245 -57.05 48.71 -0.68
CA GLU A 245 -57.79 49.40 0.36
C GLU A 245 -57.99 50.89 0.04
N GLU A 246 -56.92 51.57 -0.40
CA GLU A 246 -56.97 52.97 -0.81
C GLU A 246 -57.92 53.19 -1.99
N GLU A 247 -57.86 52.33 -3.02
CA GLU A 247 -58.76 52.39 -4.17
C GLU A 247 -60.22 52.13 -3.80
N LEU A 248 -60.46 51.18 -2.88
CA LEU A 248 -61.80 50.90 -2.36
C LEU A 248 -62.36 52.12 -1.62
N GLN A 249 -61.58 52.73 -0.73
CA GLN A 249 -61.98 53.95 -0.02
C GLN A 249 -62.25 55.12 -0.97
N ALA A 250 -61.37 55.34 -1.96
CA ALA A 250 -61.55 56.37 -2.97
C ALA A 250 -62.81 56.14 -3.81
N SER A 251 -63.08 54.87 -4.18
CA SER A 251 -64.30 54.48 -4.89
C SER A 251 -65.56 54.73 -4.06
N GLN A 252 -65.57 54.31 -2.80
CA GLN A 252 -66.67 54.55 -1.87
C GLN A 252 -66.95 56.05 -1.69
N ALA A 253 -65.90 56.86 -1.54
CA ALA A 253 -66.03 58.31 -1.45
C ALA A 253 -66.63 58.94 -2.72
N ARG A 254 -66.25 58.45 -3.91
CA ARG A 254 -66.87 58.90 -5.18
C ARG A 254 -68.35 58.52 -5.26
N CYS A 255 -68.70 57.29 -4.90
CA CYS A 255 -70.10 56.84 -4.86
C CYS A 255 -70.94 57.71 -3.92
N ALA A 256 -70.42 58.00 -2.71
CA ALA A 256 -71.11 58.85 -1.75
C ALA A 256 -71.36 60.27 -2.30
N ARG A 257 -70.36 60.87 -2.98
CA ARG A 257 -70.51 62.18 -3.64
C ARG A 257 -71.58 62.16 -4.73
N LEU A 258 -71.51 61.18 -5.64
CA LEU A 258 -72.51 61.04 -6.71
C LEU A 258 -73.91 60.83 -6.15
N GLN A 259 -74.05 60.08 -5.06
CA GLN A 259 -75.33 59.87 -4.41
C GLN A 259 -75.88 61.16 -3.78
N GLN A 260 -75.00 61.99 -3.19
CA GLN A 260 -75.37 63.32 -2.71
C GLN A 260 -75.81 64.25 -3.86
N ASP A 261 -75.08 64.25 -4.98
CA ASP A 261 -75.42 65.04 -6.16
C ASP A 261 -76.78 64.62 -6.74
N ILE A 262 -77.06 63.31 -6.81
CA ILE A 262 -78.36 62.78 -7.23
C ILE A 262 -79.47 63.31 -6.32
N GLN A 263 -79.31 63.19 -4.99
CA GLN A 263 -80.30 63.70 -4.03
C GLN A 263 -80.53 65.21 -4.17
N GLN A 264 -79.46 65.97 -4.40
CA GLN A 264 -79.54 67.41 -4.61
C GLN A 264 -80.30 67.74 -5.91
N LEU A 265 -79.99 67.05 -7.01
CA LEU A 265 -80.67 67.23 -8.30
C LEU A 265 -82.14 66.84 -8.24
N GLU A 266 -82.48 65.75 -7.54
CA GLU A 266 -83.87 65.33 -7.29
C GLU A 266 -84.63 66.42 -6.52
N ALA A 267 -84.02 66.99 -5.47
CA ALA A 267 -84.60 68.09 -4.73
C ALA A 267 -84.81 69.33 -5.62
N GLN A 268 -83.81 69.72 -6.41
CA GLN A 268 -83.91 70.84 -7.36
C GLN A 268 -85.00 70.63 -8.42
N LEU A 269 -85.11 69.42 -8.96
CA LEU A 269 -86.16 69.08 -9.91
C LEU A 269 -87.54 69.19 -9.25
N SER A 270 -87.69 68.69 -8.02
CA SER A 270 -88.96 68.78 -7.29
C SER A 270 -89.40 70.23 -7.04
N THR A 271 -88.46 71.11 -6.67
CA THR A 271 -88.73 72.54 -6.48
C THR A 271 -89.13 73.19 -7.79
N LEU A 272 -88.41 72.91 -8.88
CA LEU A 272 -88.69 73.50 -10.20
C LEU A 272 -90.06 73.04 -10.73
N VAL A 273 -90.42 71.76 -10.54
CA VAL A 273 -91.74 71.23 -10.89
C VAL A 273 -92.85 71.95 -10.11
N LEU A 274 -92.65 72.21 -8.81
CA LEU A 274 -93.62 72.96 -8.00
C LEU A 274 -93.75 74.43 -8.44
N GLU A 275 -92.64 75.10 -8.75
CA GLU A 275 -92.63 76.48 -9.27
C GLU A 275 -93.33 76.57 -10.64
N HIS A 276 -93.02 75.66 -11.56
CA HIS A 276 -93.70 75.58 -12.86
C HIS A 276 -95.19 75.30 -12.71
N ARG A 277 -95.59 74.40 -11.80
CA ARG A 277 -97.00 74.15 -11.51
C ARG A 277 -97.70 75.39 -10.95
N ALA A 278 -97.04 76.14 -10.07
CA ALA A 278 -97.59 77.38 -9.50
C ALA A 278 -97.76 78.48 -10.56
N THR A 279 -96.75 78.66 -11.43
CA THR A 279 -96.79 79.63 -12.53
C THR A 279 -97.85 79.26 -13.57
N GLU A 280 -97.95 77.98 -13.93
CA GLU A 280 -98.98 77.46 -14.83
C GLU A 280 -100.40 77.68 -14.28
N LEU A 281 -100.64 77.37 -13.01
CA LEU A 281 -101.90 77.69 -12.33
C LEU A 281 -102.21 79.20 -12.32
N ALA A 282 -101.20 80.04 -12.11
CA ALA A 282 -101.37 81.49 -12.13
C ALA A 282 -101.73 82.01 -13.54
N LEU A 283 -101.13 81.45 -14.59
CA LEU A 283 -101.45 81.76 -15.98
C LEU A 283 -102.87 81.31 -16.33
N ARG A 284 -103.27 80.08 -15.97
CA ARG A 284 -104.65 79.61 -16.14
C ARG A 284 -105.66 80.55 -15.48
N LYS A 285 -105.39 81.00 -14.25
CA LYS A 285 -106.24 81.99 -13.56
C LYS A 285 -106.30 83.35 -14.26
N ARG A 286 -105.23 83.78 -14.95
CA ARG A 286 -105.26 85.02 -15.76
C ARG A 286 -106.06 84.80 -17.03
N MET A 287 -105.86 83.67 -17.71
CA MET A 287 -106.61 83.29 -18.91
C MET A 287 -108.11 83.25 -18.63
N CYS A 288 -108.56 82.55 -17.59
CA CYS A 288 -109.98 82.53 -17.24
C CYS A 288 -110.53 83.92 -16.93
N ARG A 289 -109.73 84.82 -16.31
CA ARG A 289 -110.16 86.21 -16.07
C ARG A 289 -110.32 86.99 -17.37
N ALA A 290 -109.35 86.89 -18.27
CA ALA A 290 -109.43 87.51 -19.59
C ALA A 290 -110.60 86.94 -20.42
N GLU A 291 -110.83 85.62 -20.39
CA GLU A 291 -111.99 84.98 -21.00
C GLU A 291 -113.31 85.50 -20.41
N THR A 292 -113.39 85.65 -19.08
CA THR A 292 -114.56 86.24 -18.41
C THR A 292 -114.76 87.71 -18.83
N GLU A 293 -113.68 88.49 -18.92
CA GLU A 293 -113.74 89.88 -19.39
C GLU A 293 -114.20 89.98 -20.84
N ILE A 294 -113.67 89.14 -21.74
CA ILE A 294 -114.13 89.07 -23.14
C ILE A 294 -115.62 88.70 -23.18
N GLY A 295 -116.04 87.71 -22.38
CA GLY A 295 -117.46 87.34 -22.22
C GLY A 295 -118.33 88.53 -21.81
N ASN A 296 -117.91 89.29 -20.79
CA ASN A 296 -118.61 90.49 -20.35
C ASN A 296 -118.64 91.59 -21.43
N TRP A 297 -117.57 91.72 -22.24
CA TRP A 297 -117.54 92.70 -23.34
C TRP A 297 -118.47 92.29 -24.48
N ILE A 298 -118.57 91.01 -24.78
CA ILE A 298 -119.55 90.47 -25.73
C ILE A 298 -120.96 90.73 -25.19
N GLU A 299 -121.24 90.37 -23.94
CA GLU A 299 -122.56 90.59 -23.33
C GLU A 299 -122.95 92.08 -23.31
N LYS A 300 -121.99 92.97 -22.98
CA LYS A 300 -122.22 94.42 -23.04
C LYS A 300 -122.45 94.91 -24.47
N TYR A 301 -121.72 94.39 -25.45
CA TYR A 301 -121.94 94.71 -26.86
C TYR A 301 -123.33 94.23 -27.31
N ASP A 302 -123.71 93.00 -26.95
CA ASP A 302 -125.02 92.44 -27.26
C ASP A 302 -126.14 93.28 -26.63
N THR A 303 -125.96 93.76 -25.39
CA THR A 303 -126.90 94.67 -24.71
C THR A 303 -126.98 96.04 -25.38
N ASP A 304 -125.85 96.67 -25.73
CA ASP A 304 -125.80 97.95 -26.47
C ASP A 304 -126.40 97.84 -27.89
N MET A 305 -126.38 96.64 -28.48
CA MET A 305 -127.03 96.34 -29.76
C MET A 305 -128.54 96.10 -29.60
N GLU A 306 -128.99 95.52 -28.48
CA GLU A 306 -130.41 95.38 -28.12
C GLU A 306 -131.08 96.73 -27.82
N GLU A 307 -130.36 97.71 -27.25
CA GLU A 307 -130.86 99.07 -26.98
C GLU A 307 -130.91 99.99 -28.23
N LYS A 308 -130.41 99.52 -29.39
CA LYS A 308 -130.39 100.26 -30.67
C LYS A 308 -131.44 99.78 -31.70
N GLU A 309 -132.31 98.85 -31.33
CA GLU A 309 -133.55 98.51 -32.06
C GLU A 309 -134.79 99.10 -31.37
#